data_AF-A0A351TL54-F1
#
_entry.id   AF-A0A351TL54-F1
#
_cell.length_a   1.000
_cell.length_b   1.000
_cell.length_c   1.000
_cell.angle_alpha   90.00
_cell.angle_beta   90.00
_cell.angle_gamma   90.00
#
_symmetry.space_group_name_H-M   'P 1'
#
loop_
_entity.id
_entity.type
_entity.pdbx_description
1 polymer ?
#
loop_
_entity_poly.entity_id
_entity_poly.type
_entity_poly.pdbx_seq_one_letter_code
_entity_poly.pdbx_strand_id
1 'polypeptide(L)' 'CKAWISVLGDEKAQADTLAGLKSAEGYIRGQLARTINLRSTPEIHFIMDQSIAYGVNMS' A
#
# COMPACT_ATOMS: atom_id res chain seq x y z
N CYS A 1 -8.82 -1.39 7.65
CA CYS A 1 -7.72 -0.41 7.81
C CYS A 1 -7.41 0.22 6.46
N LYS A 2 -7.01 1.49 6.42
CA LYS A 2 -6.59 2.16 5.18
C LYS A 2 -5.08 2.31 5.22
N ALA A 3 -4.40 1.78 4.21
CA ALA A 3 -2.96 1.93 4.04
C ALA A 3 -2.74 2.86 2.86
N TRP A 4 -2.24 4.07 3.15
CA TRP A 4 -1.88 5.02 2.12
C TRP A 4 -0.50 4.69 1.59
N ILE A 5 -0.39 4.50 0.28
CA ILE A 5 0.87 4.21 -0.38
C ILE A 5 1.20 5.39 -1.29
N SER A 6 2.43 5.85 -1.17
CA SER A 6 3.00 6.88 -2.02
C SER A 6 4.15 6.27 -2.80
N VAL A 7 3.94 6.09 -4.10
CA VAL A 7 4.97 5.59 -5.02
C VAL A 7 5.67 6.79 -5.64
N LEU A 8 6.97 6.90 -5.41
CA LEU A 8 7.83 7.85 -6.08
C LEU A 8 8.27 7.27 -7.43
N GLY A 9 7.45 7.48 -8.47
CA GLY A 9 7.75 6.98 -9.81
C GLY A 9 6.66 7.31 -10.84
N ASP A 10 6.94 7.01 -12.10
CA ASP A 10 6.03 7.19 -13.25
C ASP A 10 4.68 6.48 -13.06
N GLU A 11 3.64 6.93 -13.79
CA GLU A 11 2.30 6.31 -13.78
C GLU A 11 2.32 4.79 -14.02
N LYS A 12 3.25 4.31 -14.85
CA LYS A 12 3.48 2.87 -15.05
C LYS A 12 3.95 2.16 -13.78
N ALA A 13 4.94 2.73 -13.10
CA ALA A 13 5.45 2.18 -11.84
C ALA A 13 4.36 2.19 -10.77
N GLN A 14 3.50 3.22 -10.75
CA GLN A 14 2.31 3.25 -9.90
C GLN A 14 1.35 2.09 -10.18
N ALA A 15 1.02 1.85 -11.45
CA ALA A 15 0.09 0.78 -11.85
C ALA A 15 0.65 -0.62 -11.54
N ASP A 16 1.93 -0.85 -11.85
CA ASP A 16 2.61 -2.11 -11.55
C ASP A 16 2.73 -2.35 -10.03
N THR A 17 3.02 -1.30 -9.26
CA THR A 17 3.09 -1.37 -7.79
C THR A 17 1.71 -1.65 -7.19
N LEU A 18 0.64 -1.06 -7.72
CA LEU A 18 -0.73 -1.33 -7.28
C LEU A 18 -1.10 -2.79 -7.55
N ALA A 19 -0.77 -3.32 -8.74
CA ALA A 19 -1.01 -4.71 -9.08
C ALA A 19 -0.23 -5.67 -8.18
N GLY A 20 1.06 -5.35 -7.90
CA GLY A 20 1.90 -6.10 -6.98
C GLY A 20 1.37 -6.10 -5.55
N LEU A 21 0.93 -4.94 -5.04
CA LEU A 21 0.37 -4.80 -3.69
C LEU A 21 -0.97 -5.51 -3.55
N LYS A 22 -1.81 -5.49 -4.59
CA LYS A 22 -3.07 -6.24 -4.62
C LYS A 22 -2.82 -7.75 -4.58
N SER A 23 -1.77 -8.22 -5.25
CA SER A 23 -1.34 -9.64 -5.15
C SER A 23 -0.76 -9.95 -3.76
N ALA A 24 0.01 -9.03 -3.18
CA ALA A 24 0.64 -9.18 -1.88
C ALA A 24 -0.32 -8.97 -0.69
N GLU A 25 -1.55 -8.49 -0.90
CA GLU A 25 -2.53 -8.20 0.16
C GLU A 25 -2.75 -9.41 1.09
N GLY A 26 -2.91 -10.60 0.52
CA GLY A 26 -3.10 -11.84 1.28
C GLY A 26 -1.91 -12.19 2.17
N TYR A 27 -0.68 -11.95 1.67
CA TYR A 27 0.55 -12.16 2.41
C TYR A 27 0.71 -11.15 3.55
N ILE A 28 0.49 -9.87 3.25
CA ILE A 28 0.58 -8.76 4.22
C ILE A 28 -0.45 -8.95 5.33
N ARG A 29 -1.67 -9.38 5.01
CA ARG A 29 -2.71 -9.71 6.00
C ARG A 29 -2.25 -10.85 6.92
N GLY A 30 -1.66 -11.91 6.36
CA GLY A 30 -1.13 -13.02 7.15
C GLY A 30 0.01 -12.62 8.08
N GLN A 31 0.91 -11.75 7.61
CA GLN A 31 1.99 -11.20 8.44
C GLN A 31 1.45 -10.29 9.55
N LEU A 32 0.53 -9.37 9.25
CA LEU A 32 -0.10 -8.50 10.26
C LEU A 32 -0.85 -9.28 11.35
N ALA A 33 -1.57 -10.35 10.96
CA ALA A 33 -2.24 -11.22 11.92
C ALA A 33 -1.24 -11.87 12.89
N ARG A 34 -0.08 -12.32 12.37
CA ARG A 34 0.99 -12.93 13.18
C ARG A 34 1.73 -11.92 14.05
N THR A 35 2.03 -10.74 13.54
CA THR A 35 2.81 -9.71 14.25
C THR A 35 2.00 -9.01 15.34
N ILE A 36 0.73 -8.68 15.06
CA ILE A 36 -0.13 -7.91 15.98
C ILE A 36 -1.03 -8.83 16.82
N ASN A 37 -0.99 -10.15 16.59
CA ASN A 37 -1.80 -11.16 17.29
C ASN A 37 -3.30 -10.82 17.34
N LEU A 38 -3.82 -10.28 16.24
CA LEU A 38 -5.21 -9.88 16.11
C LEU A 38 -6.10 -11.10 15.79
N ARG A 39 -7.16 -11.31 16.58
CA ARG A 39 -8.14 -12.38 16.36
C ARG A 39 -8.90 -12.23 15.04
N SER A 40 -9.08 -11.00 14.58
CA SER A 40 -9.70 -10.68 13.30
C SER A 40 -8.85 -9.63 12.60
N THR A 41 -8.17 -10.04 11.53
CA THR A 41 -7.40 -9.11 10.70
C THR A 41 -8.36 -8.33 9.80
N PRO A 42 -8.41 -7.00 9.90
CA PRO A 42 -9.27 -6.19 9.05
C PRO A 42 -8.76 -6.22 7.60
N GLU A 43 -9.66 -5.98 6.64
CA GLU A 43 -9.30 -5.79 5.24
C GLU A 43 -8.41 -4.55 5.08
N ILE A 44 -7.40 -4.67 4.22
CA ILE A 44 -6.40 -3.64 3.98
C ILE A 44 -6.73 -2.97 2.66
N HIS A 45 -7.33 -1.79 2.74
CA HIS A 45 -7.55 -0.99 1.55
C HIS A 45 -6.30 -0.19 1.26
N PHE A 46 -5.61 -0.57 0.18
CA PHE A 46 -4.52 0.19 -0.39
C PHE A 46 -5.08 1.37 -1.17
N ILE A 47 -4.88 2.57 -0.63
CA ILE A 47 -5.31 3.82 -1.27
C ILE A 47 -4.03 4.52 -1.73
N MET A 48 -3.97 4.82 -3.02
CA MET A 48 -2.86 5.60 -3.57
C MET A 48 -3.05 7.06 -3.18
N ASP A 49 -2.14 7.56 -2.38
CA ASP A 49 -2.14 8.96 -2.01
C ASP A 49 -1.37 9.73 -3.08
N GLN A 50 -2.11 10.40 -3.96
CA GLN A 50 -1.54 11.23 -5.03
C GLN A 50 -0.87 12.51 -4.49
N SER A 51 -0.92 12.77 -3.18
CA SER A 51 -0.45 14.03 -2.58
C SER A 51 1.07 14.10 -2.43
N ILE A 52 1.80 12.97 -2.37
CA ILE A 52 3.28 12.97 -2.25
C ILE A 52 3.97 13.21 -3.60
N ALA A 53 3.31 12.95 -4.73
CA ALA A 53 3.87 13.23 -6.06
C ALA A 53 4.22 14.72 -6.25
N TYR A 54 3.53 15.62 -5.55
CA TYR A 54 3.83 17.05 -5.56
C TYR A 54 4.99 17.42 -4.62
N GLY A 55 5.22 16.66 -3.54
CA GLY A 55 6.23 16.96 -2.52
C GLY A 55 7.67 16.72 -2.97
N VAL A 56 7.91 15.78 -3.89
CA VAL A 56 9.28 15.47 -4.38
C VAL A 56 9.70 16.30 -5.59
N ASN A 57 8.77 16.96 -6.28
CA ASN A 57 9.15 17.94 -7.31
C ASN A 57 9.53 19.32 -6.72
N MET A 58 9.69 19.43 -5.39
CA MET A 58 10.03 20.66 -4.67
C MET A 58 11.27 20.52 -3.76
N SER A 59 12.20 19.59 -4.06
CA SER A 59 13.53 19.56 -3.41
C SER A 59 14.63 19.22 -4.41
#